data_AF-A0A1V4RUM9-F1
#
_entry.id   AF-A0A1V4RUM9-F1
#
_cell.length_a   1.000
_cell.length_b   1.000
_cell.length_c   1.000
_cell.angle_alpha   90.00
_cell.angle_beta   90.00
_cell.angle_gamma   90.00
#
_symmetry.space_group_name_H-M   'P 1'
#
loop_
_entity.id
_entity.type
_entity.pdbx_description
1 polymer ?
#
loop_
_entity_poly.entity_id
_entity_poly.type
_entity_poly.pdbx_seq_one_letter_code
_entity_poly.pdbx_strand_id
1 'polypeptide(L)'
;MLDYSLRFIKLKDDKLVVNVGAIMLASGLAVYFDFSLILTNMALGLILTNMHTDRNEPNFDIVKAFVPPIYILFFLFVGARLQLGLLPKMGMIGLLYVVGRTAGKWIGAYFGARVSAADKNVQKYLGFALFSQAGVAIGLALDIYQHFSQFGAEGAMLGHTVINVIAATTLLVQIIGPPSVKYAIGKAGEIPLNSNEAANTGESS
;
A
#
# COMPACT_ATOMS: atom_id res chain seq x y z
N MET A 1 1.11 26.51 6.99
CA MET A 1 0.84 26.49 8.44
C MET A 1 1.64 25.41 9.17
N LEU A 2 1.56 24.14 8.77
CA LEU A 2 2.37 23.05 9.37
C LEU A 2 3.89 23.29 9.33
N ASP A 3 4.38 23.79 8.20
CA ASP A 3 5.81 24.09 8.00
C ASP A 3 6.33 25.21 8.94
N TYR A 4 5.48 26.18 9.27
CA TYR A 4 5.85 27.28 10.17
C TYR A 4 5.87 26.83 11.64
N SER A 5 4.96 25.92 12.03
CA SER A 5 4.96 25.30 13.36
C SER A 5 6.15 24.36 13.56
N LEU A 6 6.59 23.65 12.51
CA LEU A 6 7.78 22.78 12.54
C LEU A 6 9.10 23.56 12.71
N ARG A 7 9.14 24.86 12.43
CA ARG A 7 10.31 25.72 12.69
C ARG A 7 10.58 25.99 14.17
N PHE A 8 9.54 25.95 15.01
CA PHE A 8 9.66 26.26 16.45
C PHE A 8 9.97 25.04 17.33
N ILE A 9 9.91 23.84 16.77
CA ILE A 9 9.93 22.58 17.50
C ILE A 9 11.25 21.84 17.25
N LYS A 10 12.08 21.73 18.30
CA LYS A 10 13.40 21.07 18.23
C LYS A 10 13.39 19.60 18.65
N LEU A 11 12.37 19.12 19.38
CA LEU A 11 12.28 17.76 19.90
C LEU A 11 11.61 16.80 18.90
N LYS A 12 12.06 15.54 18.87
CA LYS A 12 11.55 14.49 17.95
C LYS A 12 10.10 14.11 18.25
N ASP A 13 9.70 14.08 19.52
CA ASP A 13 8.35 13.67 19.93
C ASP A 13 7.29 14.69 19.51
N ASP A 14 7.59 15.97 19.65
CA ASP A 14 6.72 17.06 19.20
C ASP A 14 6.48 17.02 17.68
N LYS A 15 7.49 16.59 16.89
CA LYS A 15 7.34 16.41 15.44
C LYS A 15 6.40 15.26 15.09
N LEU A 16 6.45 14.16 15.85
CA LEU A 16 5.50 13.05 15.67
C LEU A 16 4.06 13.53 15.95
N VAL A 17 3.86 14.29 17.04
CA VAL A 17 2.54 14.83 17.40
C VAL A 17 2.00 15.75 16.31
N VAL A 18 2.84 16.65 15.76
CA VAL A 18 2.44 17.55 14.67
C VAL A 18 2.08 16.77 13.40
N ASN A 19 2.87 15.75 13.04
CA ASN A 19 2.61 14.93 11.85
C ASN A 19 1.33 14.10 11.99
N VAL A 20 1.13 13.44 13.14
CA VAL A 20 -0.10 12.69 13.41
C VAL A 20 -1.30 13.64 13.45
N GLY A 21 -1.17 14.81 14.08
CA GLY A 21 -2.19 15.86 14.08
C GLY A 21 -2.55 16.32 12.68
N ALA A 22 -1.56 16.51 11.79
CA ALA A 22 -1.79 16.85 10.39
C ALA A 22 -2.58 15.77 9.64
N ILE A 23 -2.21 14.50 9.84
CA ILE A 23 -2.90 13.33 9.26
C ILE A 23 -4.34 13.26 9.77
N MET A 24 -4.56 13.44 11.08
CA MET A 24 -5.90 13.42 11.67
C MET A 24 -6.76 14.59 11.18
N LEU A 25 -6.20 15.79 11.07
CA LEU A 25 -6.90 16.96 10.53
C LEU A 25 -7.26 16.76 9.06
N ALA A 26 -6.31 16.31 8.22
CA ALA A 26 -6.58 16.02 6.82
C ALA A 26 -7.64 14.91 6.66
N SER A 27 -7.59 13.89 7.52
CA SER A 27 -8.59 12.83 7.55
C SER A 27 -9.97 13.34 7.96
N GLY A 28 -10.05 14.20 8.99
CA GLY A 28 -11.31 14.81 9.43
C GLY A 28 -11.91 15.74 8.36
N LEU A 29 -11.07 16.52 7.68
CA LEU A 29 -11.50 17.33 6.54
C LEU A 29 -11.96 16.48 5.37
N ALA A 30 -11.26 15.36 5.08
CA ALA A 30 -11.68 14.44 4.03
C ALA A 30 -13.08 13.90 4.29
N VAL A 31 -13.36 13.46 5.52
CA VAL A 31 -14.70 12.97 5.91
C VAL A 31 -15.73 14.10 5.84
N TYR A 32 -15.40 15.31 6.30
CA TYR A 32 -16.32 16.45 6.28
C TYR A 32 -16.74 16.86 4.87
N PHE A 33 -15.83 16.76 3.90
CA PHE A 33 -16.09 17.09 2.49
C PHE A 33 -16.44 15.88 1.61
N ASP A 34 -16.69 14.70 2.21
CA ASP A 34 -16.95 13.44 1.49
C ASP A 34 -15.85 13.06 0.46
N PHE A 35 -14.59 13.41 0.75
CA PHE A 35 -13.43 13.03 -0.05
C PHE A 35 -12.87 11.66 0.35
N SER A 36 -12.17 11.02 -0.58
CA SER A 36 -11.48 9.76 -0.31
C SER A 36 -10.37 9.94 0.73
N LEU A 37 -10.50 9.27 1.87
CA LEU A 37 -9.52 9.28 2.96
C LEU A 37 -8.11 8.90 2.48
N ILE A 38 -8.01 7.88 1.63
CA ILE A 38 -6.72 7.37 1.14
C ILE A 38 -6.07 8.39 0.22
N LEU A 39 -6.83 8.95 -0.72
CA LEU A 39 -6.30 9.91 -1.68
C LEU A 39 -5.88 11.21 -0.99
N THR A 40 -6.68 11.72 -0.05
CA THR A 40 -6.36 12.94 0.71
C THR A 40 -5.06 12.78 1.51
N ASN A 41 -4.89 11.66 2.21
CA ASN A 41 -3.67 11.41 2.98
C ASN A 41 -2.44 11.16 2.08
N MET A 42 -2.62 10.52 0.91
CA MET A 42 -1.54 10.41 -0.09
C MET A 42 -1.14 11.77 -0.67
N ALA A 43 -2.11 12.61 -1.01
CA ALA A 43 -1.86 13.97 -1.51
C ALA A 43 -1.15 14.83 -0.45
N LEU A 44 -1.56 14.74 0.82
CA LEU A 44 -0.87 15.38 1.93
C LEU A 44 0.60 14.92 2.00
N GLY A 45 0.85 13.61 1.96
CA GLY A 45 2.20 13.05 1.96
C GLY A 45 3.03 13.56 0.77
N LEU A 46 2.45 13.57 -0.43
CA LEU A 46 3.09 14.09 -1.64
C LEU A 46 3.48 15.56 -1.48
N ILE A 47 2.55 16.40 -1.02
CA ILE A 47 2.80 17.83 -0.80
C ILE A 47 3.91 18.01 0.24
N LEU A 48 3.82 17.32 1.38
CA LEU A 48 4.82 17.40 2.43
C LEU A 48 6.21 16.99 1.90
N THR A 49 6.34 15.87 1.19
CA THR A 49 7.63 15.43 0.65
C THR A 49 8.19 16.39 -0.41
N ASN A 50 7.36 16.98 -1.26
CA ASN A 50 7.82 17.84 -2.35
C ASN A 50 8.06 19.31 -1.97
N MET A 51 7.56 19.79 -0.83
CA MET A 51 7.76 21.20 -0.45
C MET A 51 9.17 21.50 0.10
N HIS A 52 9.85 20.55 0.76
CA HIS A 52 11.18 20.77 1.34
C HIS A 52 12.02 19.48 1.36
N THR A 53 12.72 19.20 0.25
CA THR A 53 13.54 17.99 0.04
C THR A 53 14.59 17.76 1.12
N ASP A 54 15.28 18.82 1.60
CA ASP A 54 16.43 18.68 2.49
C ASP A 54 16.10 18.51 3.99
N ARG A 55 14.83 18.69 4.39
CA ARG A 55 14.43 18.72 5.82
C ARG A 55 13.37 17.69 6.21
N ASN A 56 12.79 16.98 5.25
CA ASN A 56 11.65 16.12 5.47
C ASN A 56 11.97 14.64 5.62
N GLU A 57 13.18 14.18 5.25
CA GLU A 57 13.63 12.80 5.50
C GLU A 57 13.52 12.42 7.00
N PRO A 58 14.03 13.22 7.97
CA PRO A 58 13.96 12.85 9.38
C PRO A 58 12.52 12.84 9.92
N ASN A 59 11.64 13.69 9.38
CA ASN A 59 10.25 13.78 9.82
C ASN A 59 9.44 12.58 9.32
N PHE A 60 9.70 12.12 8.09
CA PHE A 60 9.04 10.97 7.51
C PHE A 60 9.49 9.67 8.18
N ASP A 61 10.76 9.58 8.58
CA ASP A 61 11.28 8.41 9.29
C ASP A 61 10.70 8.25 10.71
N ILE A 62 10.40 9.37 11.39
CA ILE A 62 9.68 9.35 12.67
C ILE A 62 8.28 8.76 12.50
N VAL A 63 7.55 9.17 11.44
CA VAL A 63 6.23 8.60 11.15
C VAL A 63 6.35 7.13 10.80
N LYS A 64 7.28 6.75 9.90
CA LYS A 64 7.53 5.35 9.53
C LYS A 64 7.83 4.48 10.75
N ALA A 65 8.60 4.96 11.72
CA ALA A 65 8.92 4.22 12.94
C ALA A 65 7.68 3.93 13.80
N PHE A 66 6.63 4.74 13.68
CA PHE A 66 5.35 4.56 14.39
C PHE A 66 4.33 3.69 13.62
N VAL A 67 4.58 3.36 12.35
CA VAL A 67 3.68 2.54 11.52
C VAL A 67 3.61 1.04 11.93
N PRO A 68 4.69 0.36 12.36
CA PRO A 68 4.66 -1.09 12.59
C PRO A 68 3.55 -1.57 13.55
N PRO A 69 3.31 -0.93 14.71
CA PRO A 69 2.18 -1.29 15.57
C PRO A 69 0.82 -1.22 14.88
N ILE A 70 0.63 -0.21 14.02
CA ILE A 70 -0.62 -0.02 13.25
C ILE A 70 -0.80 -1.18 12.26
N TYR A 71 0.26 -1.59 11.56
CA TYR A 71 0.19 -2.76 10.67
C TYR A 71 -0.13 -4.05 11.40
N ILE A 72 0.45 -4.27 12.58
CA ILE A 72 0.17 -5.47 13.39
C ILE A 72 -1.30 -5.50 13.78
N LEU A 73 -1.85 -4.41 14.32
CA LEU A 73 -3.27 -4.32 14.69
C LEU A 73 -4.18 -4.48 13.47
N PHE A 74 -3.86 -3.83 12.36
CA PHE A 74 -4.62 -3.93 11.12
C PHE A 74 -4.68 -5.37 10.63
N PHE A 75 -3.54 -6.04 10.48
CA PHE A 75 -3.50 -7.42 10.00
C PHE A 75 -4.11 -8.41 10.99
N LEU A 76 -4.00 -8.15 12.31
CA LEU A 76 -4.69 -8.93 13.33
C LEU A 76 -6.22 -8.84 13.18
N PHE A 77 -6.78 -7.64 13.02
CA PHE A 77 -8.22 -7.47 12.85
C PHE A 77 -8.73 -8.03 11.52
N VAL A 78 -7.96 -7.86 10.44
CA VAL A 78 -8.29 -8.44 9.14
C VAL A 78 -8.28 -9.97 9.20
N GLY A 79 -7.26 -10.55 9.84
CA GLY A 79 -7.17 -11.99 10.09
C GLY A 79 -8.31 -12.51 10.98
N ALA A 80 -8.68 -11.77 12.03
CA ALA A 80 -9.79 -12.14 12.91
C ALA A 80 -11.16 -12.11 12.21
N ARG A 81 -11.33 -11.25 11.20
CA ARG A 81 -12.56 -11.17 10.39
C ARG A 81 -12.60 -12.21 9.27
N LEU A 82 -11.48 -12.84 8.94
CA LEU A 82 -11.37 -13.78 7.83
C LEU A 82 -12.09 -15.08 8.16
N GLN A 83 -13.19 -15.35 7.46
CA GLN A 83 -13.93 -16.60 7.63
C GLN A 83 -13.44 -17.66 6.63
N LEU A 84 -12.44 -18.45 7.05
CA LEU A 84 -11.83 -19.50 6.20
C LEU A 84 -12.84 -20.55 5.69
N GLY A 85 -13.94 -20.79 6.42
CA GLY A 85 -14.99 -21.72 5.99
C GLY A 85 -15.77 -21.27 4.74
N LEU A 86 -15.69 -20.00 4.35
CA LEU A 86 -16.30 -19.48 3.13
C LEU A 86 -15.39 -19.60 1.90
N LEU A 87 -14.07 -19.79 2.07
CA LEU A 87 -13.13 -19.91 0.96
C LEU A 87 -13.49 -21.02 -0.03
N PRO A 88 -13.84 -22.25 0.39
CA PRO A 88 -14.15 -23.32 -0.56
C PRO A 88 -15.42 -23.03 -1.37
N LYS A 89 -16.45 -22.44 -0.73
CA LYS A 89 -17.70 -22.05 -1.40
C LYS A 89 -17.50 -20.90 -2.39
N MET A 90 -16.48 -20.07 -2.16
CA MET A 90 -16.17 -18.90 -2.97
C MET A 90 -14.97 -19.11 -3.90
N GLY A 91 -14.40 -20.31 -3.95
CA GLY A 91 -13.13 -20.59 -4.62
C GLY A 91 -13.09 -20.14 -6.08
N MET A 92 -14.20 -20.32 -6.81
CA MET A 92 -14.31 -19.88 -8.21
C MET A 92 -14.31 -18.35 -8.34
N ILE A 93 -15.08 -17.65 -7.51
CA ILE A 93 -15.16 -16.17 -7.52
C ILE A 93 -13.83 -15.57 -7.07
N GLY A 94 -13.22 -16.13 -6.02
CA GLY A 94 -11.91 -15.71 -5.53
C GLY A 94 -10.82 -15.93 -6.57
N LEU A 95 -10.81 -17.07 -7.26
CA LEU A 95 -9.87 -17.35 -8.34
C LEU A 95 -10.04 -16.38 -9.49
N LEU A 96 -11.27 -16.18 -9.97
CA LEU A 96 -11.58 -15.24 -11.04
C LEU A 96 -11.16 -13.80 -10.66
N TYR A 97 -11.42 -13.39 -9.42
CA TYR A 97 -11.01 -12.10 -8.91
C TYR A 97 -9.48 -11.96 -8.86
N VAL A 98 -8.75 -12.95 -8.35
CA VAL A 98 -7.27 -12.92 -8.30
C VAL A 98 -6.70 -12.82 -9.71
N VAL A 99 -7.13 -13.72 -10.61
CA VAL A 99 -6.64 -13.74 -11.99
C VAL A 99 -6.98 -12.43 -12.70
N GLY A 100 -8.21 -11.96 -12.62
CA GLY A 100 -8.66 -10.71 -13.22
C GLY A 100 -7.91 -9.50 -12.67
N ARG A 101 -7.74 -9.41 -11.35
CA ARG A 101 -7.00 -8.33 -10.68
C ARG A 101 -5.52 -8.33 -11.07
N THR A 102 -4.88 -9.50 -11.09
CA THR A 102 -3.47 -9.63 -11.44
C THR A 102 -3.24 -9.33 -12.92
N ALA A 103 -4.04 -9.91 -13.80
CA ALA A 103 -3.95 -9.65 -15.24
C ALA A 103 -4.23 -8.17 -15.55
N GLY A 104 -5.27 -7.58 -14.95
CA GLY A 104 -5.60 -6.16 -15.14
C GLY A 104 -4.48 -5.23 -14.71
N LYS A 105 -3.86 -5.46 -13.54
CA LYS A 105 -2.68 -4.69 -13.10
C LYS A 105 -1.50 -4.84 -14.05
N TRP A 106 -1.24 -6.06 -14.52
CA TRP A 106 -0.09 -6.33 -15.36
C TRP A 106 -0.23 -5.71 -16.75
N ILE A 107 -1.41 -5.90 -17.36
CA ILE A 107 -1.77 -5.31 -18.66
C ILE A 107 -1.78 -3.78 -18.54
N GLY A 108 -2.44 -3.23 -17.52
CA GLY A 108 -2.51 -1.79 -17.28
C GLY A 108 -1.13 -1.16 -17.05
N ALA A 109 -0.27 -1.80 -16.27
CA ALA A 109 1.11 -1.35 -16.04
C ALA A 109 1.93 -1.40 -17.33
N TYR A 110 1.81 -2.47 -18.12
CA TYR A 110 2.52 -2.61 -19.38
C TYR A 110 2.09 -1.54 -20.39
N PHE A 111 0.78 -1.37 -20.60
CA PHE A 111 0.26 -0.36 -21.51
C PHE A 111 0.58 1.05 -21.02
N GLY A 112 0.41 1.34 -19.73
CA GLY A 112 0.75 2.64 -19.15
C GLY A 112 2.23 2.98 -19.34
N ALA A 113 3.14 2.04 -19.05
CA ALA A 113 4.57 2.21 -19.24
C ALA A 113 4.96 2.34 -20.73
N ARG A 114 4.24 1.67 -21.63
CA ARG A 114 4.44 1.78 -23.08
C ARG A 114 4.04 3.17 -23.58
N VAL A 115 2.87 3.66 -23.17
CA VAL A 115 2.33 4.97 -23.57
C VAL A 115 3.18 6.10 -23.02
N SER A 116 3.69 5.97 -21.80
CA SER A 116 4.60 6.96 -21.20
C SER A 116 6.04 6.87 -21.70
N ALA A 117 6.35 5.96 -22.63
CA ALA A 117 7.70 5.68 -23.12
C ALA A 117 8.73 5.41 -22.00
N ALA A 118 8.29 4.76 -20.92
CA ALA A 118 9.15 4.38 -19.80
C ALA A 118 10.20 3.34 -20.21
N ASP A 119 11.25 3.18 -19.39
CA ASP A 119 12.32 2.21 -19.62
C ASP A 119 11.77 0.78 -19.85
N LYS A 120 12.46 -0.02 -20.67
CA LYS A 120 12.09 -1.41 -20.96
C LYS A 120 12.02 -2.26 -19.68
N ASN A 121 12.83 -1.97 -18.67
CA ASN A 121 12.78 -2.63 -17.38
C ASN A 121 11.47 -2.32 -16.66
N VAL A 122 11.02 -1.06 -16.67
CA VAL A 122 9.73 -0.65 -16.10
C VAL A 122 8.58 -1.32 -16.86
N GLN A 123 8.59 -1.29 -18.20
CA GLN A 123 7.55 -1.94 -19.01
C GLN A 123 7.41 -3.44 -18.69
N LYS A 124 8.53 -4.14 -18.49
CA LYS A 124 8.55 -5.59 -18.30
C LYS A 124 8.27 -6.04 -16.86
N TYR A 125 8.80 -5.31 -15.86
CA TYR A 125 8.82 -5.78 -14.47
C TYR A 125 7.86 -5.05 -13.53
N LEU A 126 7.32 -3.88 -13.91
CA LEU A 126 6.38 -3.13 -13.06
C LEU A 126 5.14 -3.94 -12.65
N GLY A 127 4.62 -4.79 -13.55
CA GLY A 127 3.49 -5.67 -13.23
C GLY A 127 3.75 -6.62 -12.05
N PHE A 128 4.97 -7.17 -11.96
CA PHE A 128 5.38 -8.02 -10.83
C PHE A 128 5.57 -7.19 -9.55
N ALA A 129 6.08 -5.96 -9.66
CA ALA A 129 6.24 -5.06 -8.52
C ALA A 129 4.89 -4.63 -7.91
N LEU A 130 3.84 -4.49 -8.74
CA LEU A 130 2.49 -4.11 -8.30
C LEU A 130 1.66 -5.26 -7.68
N PHE A 131 2.24 -6.46 -7.62
CA PHE A 131 1.61 -7.63 -7.05
C PHE A 131 1.46 -7.51 -5.51
N SER A 132 2.45 -6.92 -4.83
CA SER A 132 2.50 -6.77 -3.37
C SER A 132 1.68 -5.57 -2.83
N GLN A 133 0.42 -5.44 -3.24
CA GLN A 133 -0.46 -4.32 -2.85
C GLN A 133 -1.69 -4.80 -2.08
N ALA A 134 -1.63 -4.68 -0.75
CA ALA A 134 -2.56 -5.31 0.17
C ALA A 134 -3.37 -4.35 1.05
N GLY A 135 -2.70 -3.45 1.77
CA GLY A 135 -3.33 -2.62 2.80
C GLY A 135 -4.47 -1.76 2.26
N VAL A 136 -4.23 -1.08 1.12
CA VAL A 136 -5.24 -0.25 0.45
C VAL A 136 -6.45 -1.06 0.00
N ALA A 137 -6.23 -2.27 -0.52
CA ALA A 137 -7.30 -3.12 -1.04
C ALA A 137 -8.25 -3.59 0.08
N ILE A 138 -7.67 -4.01 1.21
CA ILE A 138 -8.42 -4.43 2.38
C ILE A 138 -9.13 -3.24 3.03
N GLY A 139 -8.49 -2.07 3.10
CA GLY A 139 -9.10 -0.84 3.60
C GLY A 139 -10.35 -0.42 2.81
N LEU A 140 -10.25 -0.43 1.46
CA LEU A 140 -11.40 -0.17 0.60
C LEU A 140 -12.50 -1.24 0.73
N ALA A 141 -12.13 -2.51 0.93
CA ALA A 141 -13.12 -3.57 1.16
C ALA A 141 -13.91 -3.36 2.46
N LEU A 142 -13.27 -2.85 3.50
CA LEU A 142 -13.93 -2.53 4.76
C LEU A 142 -14.87 -1.32 4.63
N ASP A 143 -14.46 -0.31 3.86
CA ASP A 143 -15.30 0.85 3.54
C ASP A 143 -16.55 0.45 2.74
N ILE A 144 -16.36 -0.39 1.70
CA ILE A 144 -17.47 -0.99 0.94
C ILE A 144 -18.41 -1.77 1.86
N TYR A 145 -17.87 -2.59 2.78
CA TYR A 145 -18.69 -3.32 3.73
C TYR A 145 -19.56 -2.39 4.59
N GLN A 146 -18.99 -1.31 5.12
CA GLN A 146 -19.72 -0.33 5.92
C GLN A 146 -20.82 0.35 5.10
N HIS A 147 -20.51 0.76 3.88
CA HIS A 147 -21.47 1.42 2.99
C HIS A 147 -22.62 0.47 2.59
N PHE A 148 -22.30 -0.77 2.21
CA PHE A 148 -23.29 -1.76 1.78
C PHE A 148 -24.17 -2.27 2.93
N SER A 149 -23.64 -2.31 4.15
CA SER A 149 -24.42 -2.73 5.34
C SER A 149 -25.61 -1.80 5.65
N GLN A 150 -25.59 -0.56 5.14
CA GLN A 150 -26.66 0.41 5.32
C GLN A 150 -27.89 0.12 4.42
N PHE A 151 -27.74 -0.71 3.38
CA PHE A 151 -28.80 -1.06 2.44
C PHE A 151 -29.63 -2.29 2.86
N GLY A 152 -29.56 -2.70 4.14
CA GLY A 152 -30.33 -3.80 4.70
C GLY A 152 -29.61 -5.16 4.70
N ALA A 153 -30.36 -6.22 5.00
CA ALA A 153 -29.79 -7.56 5.23
C ALA A 153 -29.08 -8.15 3.99
N GLU A 154 -29.59 -7.90 2.79
CA GLU A 154 -28.97 -8.34 1.54
C GLU A 154 -27.65 -7.60 1.25
N GLY A 155 -27.64 -6.28 1.49
CA GLY A 155 -26.44 -5.44 1.37
C GLY A 155 -25.34 -5.88 2.35
N ALA A 156 -25.71 -6.23 3.58
CA ALA A 156 -24.76 -6.78 4.56
C ALA A 156 -24.15 -8.11 4.10
N MET A 157 -24.95 -9.02 3.52
CA MET A 157 -24.41 -10.29 2.97
C MET A 157 -23.45 -10.06 1.80
N LEU A 158 -23.74 -9.11 0.91
CA LEU A 158 -22.85 -8.73 -0.18
C LEU A 158 -21.56 -8.11 0.34
N GLY A 159 -21.64 -7.18 1.29
CA GLY A 159 -20.47 -6.59 1.93
C GLY A 159 -19.58 -7.64 2.59
N HIS A 160 -20.18 -8.59 3.34
CA HIS A 160 -19.46 -9.71 3.95
C HIS A 160 -18.78 -10.60 2.90
N THR A 161 -19.43 -10.82 1.77
CA THR A 161 -18.88 -11.57 0.64
C THR A 161 -17.66 -10.86 0.06
N VAL A 162 -17.76 -9.56 -0.22
CA VAL A 162 -16.68 -8.75 -0.79
C VAL A 162 -15.47 -8.71 0.14
N ILE A 163 -15.67 -8.39 1.43
CA ILE A 163 -14.56 -8.30 2.38
C ILE A 163 -13.85 -9.65 2.55
N ASN A 164 -14.60 -10.76 2.61
CA ASN A 164 -14.02 -12.10 2.73
C ASN A 164 -13.22 -12.48 1.48
N VAL A 165 -13.76 -12.24 0.28
CA VAL A 165 -13.05 -12.53 -0.97
C VAL A 165 -11.79 -11.68 -1.07
N ILE A 166 -11.87 -10.37 -0.83
CA ILE A 166 -10.71 -9.47 -0.94
C ILE A 166 -9.68 -9.82 0.12
N ALA A 167 -10.06 -9.99 1.38
CA ALA A 167 -9.12 -10.32 2.46
C ALA A 167 -8.42 -11.66 2.22
N ALA A 168 -9.16 -12.72 1.88
CA ALA A 168 -8.60 -14.04 1.61
C ALA A 168 -7.61 -14.03 0.44
N THR A 169 -8.05 -13.49 -0.69
CA THR A 169 -7.24 -13.47 -1.92
C THR A 169 -6.01 -12.57 -1.77
N THR A 170 -6.17 -11.45 -1.08
CA THR A 170 -5.08 -10.50 -0.83
C THR A 170 -4.06 -11.11 0.12
N LEU A 171 -4.47 -11.85 1.15
CA LEU A 171 -3.56 -12.60 2.04
C LEU A 171 -2.74 -13.63 1.26
N LEU A 172 -3.36 -14.40 0.36
CA LEU A 172 -2.63 -15.34 -0.50
C LEU A 172 -1.62 -14.62 -1.40
N VAL A 173 -2.03 -13.52 -2.04
CA VAL A 173 -1.17 -12.71 -2.90
C VAL A 173 -0.01 -12.08 -2.11
N GLN A 174 -0.18 -11.77 -0.82
CA GLN A 174 0.89 -11.25 0.03
C GLN A 174 2.00 -12.25 0.34
N ILE A 175 1.73 -13.55 0.30
CA ILE A 175 2.78 -14.56 0.47
C ILE A 175 3.70 -14.56 -0.76
N ILE A 176 3.12 -14.39 -1.95
CA ILE A 176 3.82 -14.41 -3.24
C ILE A 176 4.31 -13.00 -3.64
N GLY A 177 3.77 -11.95 -3.04
CA GLY A 177 4.05 -10.53 -3.25
C GLY A 177 5.53 -10.17 -3.11
N PRO A 178 6.11 -10.28 -1.91
CA PRO A 178 7.50 -9.90 -1.68
C PRO A 178 8.51 -10.66 -2.55
N PRO A 179 8.39 -12.00 -2.77
CA PRO A 179 9.23 -12.71 -3.74
C PRO A 179 9.11 -12.14 -5.16
N SER A 180 7.88 -11.82 -5.60
CA SER A 180 7.64 -11.27 -6.94
C SER A 180 8.25 -9.88 -7.11
N VAL A 181 8.14 -9.02 -6.10
CA VAL A 181 8.77 -7.69 -6.07
C VAL A 181 10.29 -7.83 -6.10
N LYS A 182 10.86 -8.70 -5.27
CA LYS A 182 12.31 -8.95 -5.24
C LYS A 182 12.82 -9.45 -6.59
N TYR A 183 12.09 -10.34 -7.24
CA TYR A 183 12.39 -10.81 -8.60
C TYR A 183 12.34 -9.67 -9.62
N ALA A 184 11.31 -8.82 -9.56
CA ALA A 184 11.12 -7.70 -10.47
C ALA A 184 12.29 -6.70 -10.39
N ILE A 185 12.64 -6.27 -9.18
CA ILE A 185 13.73 -5.31 -8.92
C ILE A 185 15.08 -5.93 -9.28
N GLY A 186 15.29 -7.20 -8.94
CA GLY A 186 16.52 -7.93 -9.28
C GLY A 186 16.73 -8.07 -10.78
N LYS A 187 15.67 -8.35 -11.54
CA LYS A 187 15.74 -8.43 -13.00
C LYS A 187 15.78 -7.07 -13.70
N ALA A 188 15.34 -6.01 -13.03
CA ALA A 188 15.52 -4.62 -13.48
C ALA A 188 16.96 -4.13 -13.27
N GLY A 189 17.80 -4.86 -12.52
CA GLY A 189 19.17 -4.44 -12.19
C GLY A 189 19.23 -3.35 -11.12
N GLU A 190 18.14 -3.15 -10.37
CA GLU A 190 18.02 -2.09 -9.37
C GLU A 190 18.41 -2.54 -7.95
N ILE A 191 18.82 -3.81 -7.79
CA ILE A 191 19.41 -4.27 -6.53
C ILE A 191 20.87 -3.82 -6.51
N PRO A 192 21.27 -2.91 -5.60
CA PRO A 192 22.67 -2.54 -5.46
C PRO A 192 23.49 -3.78 -5.11
N LEU A 193 24.53 -4.05 -5.91
CA LEU A 193 25.53 -5.06 -5.57
C LEU A 193 26.12 -4.68 -4.22
N ASN A 194 26.07 -5.60 -3.24
CA ASN A 194 26.78 -5.38 -2.00
C ASN A 194 28.26 -5.13 -2.33
N SER A 195 28.81 -4.03 -1.86
CA SER A 195 30.22 -3.63 -2.04
C SER A 195 31.23 -4.69 -1.54
N ASN A 196 30.76 -5.72 -0.83
CA ASN A 196 31.56 -6.86 -0.39
C ASN A 196 31.74 -7.97 -1.46
N GLU A 197 30.92 -8.02 -2.51
CA GLU A 197 31.08 -8.99 -3.62
C GLU A 197 31.95 -8.45 -4.75
N ALA A 198 31.96 -7.12 -4.98
CA ALA A 198 32.81 -6.49 -6.00
C ALA A 198 34.31 -6.57 -5.67
N ALA A 199 34.68 -6.68 -4.40
CA ALA A 199 36.07 -6.87 -3.97
C ALA A 199 36.60 -8.29 -4.24
N ASN A 200 35.73 -9.29 -4.33
CA ASN A 200 36.13 -10.70 -4.46
C ASN A 200 36.20 -11.18 -5.92
N THR A 201 35.63 -10.44 -6.86
CA THR A 201 35.75 -10.70 -8.30
C THR A 201 36.91 -9.96 -8.97
N GLY A 202 37.63 -9.10 -8.23
CA GLY A 202 38.82 -8.39 -8.72
C GLY A 202 40.15 -9.12 -8.51
N GLU A 203 40.17 -10.25 -7.79
CA GLU A 203 41.39 -11.02 -7.48
C GLU A 203 41.46 -12.41 -8.15
N SER A 204 40.50 -12.77 -9.00
CA SER A 204 40.55 -14.04 -9.72
C SER A 204 40.42 -13.86 -11.23
N SER A 205 41.59 -13.63 -11.84
CA SER A 205 41.99 -13.89 -13.23
C SER A 205 41.56 -12.89 -14.30
#